data_AF-A0A1E7LUH0-F1
#
_entry.id   AF-A0A1E7LUH0-F1
#
_cell.length_a   1.000
_cell.length_b   1.000
_cell.length_c   1.000
_cell.angle_alpha   90.00
_cell.angle_beta   90.00
_cell.angle_gamma   90.00
#
_symmetry.space_group_name_H-M   'P 1'
#
loop_
_entity.id
_entity.type
_entity.pdbx_description
1 polymer ?
#
loop_
_entity_poly.entity_id
_entity_poly.type
_entity_poly.pdbx_seq_one_letter_code
_entity_poly.pdbx_strand_id
1 'polypeptide(L)' 'PALLAERLGVPQVTLLSEVSVDGGVVTGRRDGDTASEQLQASLPAVVSVTDQSGEARYPSFKGIMAAKKKPVQS' A
#
# COMPACT_ATOMS: atom_id res chain seq x y z
N PRO A 1 4.09 -10.22 -2.05
CA PRO A 1 2.93 -9.55 -2.71
C PRO A 1 2.54 -10.17 -4.06
N ALA A 2 3.49 -10.45 -4.96
CA ALA A 2 3.21 -10.96 -6.31
C ALA A 2 2.39 -12.26 -6.35
N LEU A 3 2.78 -13.28 -5.57
CA LEU A 3 2.04 -14.55 -5.51
C LEU A 3 0.59 -14.39 -5.02
N LEU A 4 0.33 -13.42 -4.14
CA LEU A 4 -1.02 -13.12 -3.68
C LEU A 4 -1.87 -12.51 -4.79
N ALA A 5 -1.31 -11.56 -5.54
CA ALA A 5 -1.99 -10.90 -6.65
C ALA A 5 -2.36 -11.91 -7.74
N GLU A 6 -1.43 -12.78 -8.09
CA GLU A 6 -1.63 -13.88 -9.04
C GLU A 6 -2.77 -14.80 -8.59
N ARG A 7 -2.73 -15.26 -7.33
CA ARG A 7 -3.76 -16.14 -6.77
C ARG A 7 -5.15 -15.50 -6.74
N LEU A 8 -5.22 -14.18 -6.58
CA LEU A 8 -6.46 -13.42 -6.57
C LEU A 8 -6.92 -13.02 -7.98
N GLY A 9 -6.07 -13.15 -9.01
CA GLY A 9 -6.37 -12.73 -10.37
C GLY A 9 -6.51 -11.21 -10.52
N VAL A 10 -5.80 -10.43 -9.70
CA VAL A 10 -5.90 -8.96 -9.67
C VAL A 10 -4.57 -8.30 -10.06
N PRO A 11 -4.60 -7.07 -10.59
CA PRO A 11 -3.38 -6.30 -10.84
C PRO A 11 -2.50 -6.17 -9.59
N GLN A 12 -1.19 -6.10 -9.81
CA GLN A 12 -0.24 -5.73 -8.76
C GLN A 12 0.48 -4.43 -9.10
N VAL A 13 0.58 -3.54 -8.12
CA VAL A 13 1.39 -2.31 -8.21
C VAL A 13 2.32 -2.26 -7.00
N THR A 14 3.56 -2.70 -7.21
CA THR A 14 4.51 -2.97 -6.12
C THR A 14 5.64 -1.95 -6.07
N LEU A 15 6.30 -1.87 -4.91
CA LEU A 15 7.46 -1.02 -4.64
C LEU A 15 7.18 0.48 -4.86
N LEU A 16 5.98 0.93 -4.50
CA LEU A 16 5.59 2.33 -4.64
C LEU A 16 6.26 3.20 -3.57
N SER A 17 6.96 4.24 -4.01
CA SER A 17 7.45 5.34 -3.17
C SER A 17 6.40 6.46 -3.01
N GLU A 18 5.35 6.47 -3.82
CA GLU A 18 4.15 7.30 -3.64
C GLU A 18 2.92 6.51 -4.07
N VAL A 19 1.80 6.69 -3.37
CA VAL A 19 0.53 6.03 -3.69
C VAL A 19 -0.65 6.97 -3.49
N SER A 20 -1.56 6.97 -4.45
CA SER A 20 -2.86 7.62 -4.37
C SER A 20 -3.96 6.67 -4.87
N VAL A 21 -5.16 6.84 -4.32
CA VAL A 21 -6.34 6.06 -4.72
C VAL A 21 -7.47 7.03 -4.98
N ASP A 22 -8.01 6.99 -6.19
CA ASP A 22 -9.15 7.81 -6.61
C ASP A 22 -9.98 7.08 -7.66
N GLY A 23 -11.31 7.26 -7.62
CA GLY A 23 -12.19 6.78 -8.69
C GLY A 23 -12.10 5.28 -9.04
N GLY A 24 -11.71 4.41 -8.09
CA GLY A 24 -11.53 2.98 -8.36
C GLY A 24 -10.20 2.63 -9.05
N VAL A 25 -9.24 3.56 -9.03
CA VAL A 25 -7.91 3.41 -9.61
C VAL A 25 -6.87 3.68 -8.53
N VAL A 26 -5.83 2.85 -8.50
CA VAL A 26 -4.60 3.16 -7.76
C VAL A 26 -3.57 3.72 -8.73
N THR A 27 -2.93 4.82 -8.34
CA THR A 27 -1.80 5.41 -9.05
C THR A 27 -0.63 5.51 -8.09
N GLY A 28 0.59 5.35 -8.60
CA GLY A 28 1.77 5.54 -7.78
C GLY A 28 3.06 5.62 -8.57
N ARG A 29 4.11 6.08 -7.89
CA ARG A 29 5.46 6.18 -8.42
C ARG A 29 6.32 5.05 -7.85
N ARG A 30 7.06 4.35 -8.71
CA ARG A 30 8.09 3.38 -8.31
C ARG A 30 9.45 3.94 -8.69
N ASP A 31 10.38 3.97 -7.76
CA ASP A 31 11.76 4.39 -8.01
C ASP A 31 12.66 3.18 -8.21
N GLY A 32 13.28 3.09 -9.38
CA GLY A 32 14.38 2.18 -9.67
C GLY A 32 15.71 2.92 -9.71
N ASP A 33 16.80 2.18 -9.86
CA ASP A 33 18.17 2.74 -9.77
C ASP A 33 18.47 3.81 -10.83
N THR A 34 17.79 3.74 -11.98
CA THR A 34 18.08 4.58 -13.16
C THR A 34 16.91 5.45 -13.60
N ALA A 35 15.69 5.14 -13.14
CA ALA A 35 14.47 5.83 -13.55
C ALA A 35 13.35 5.64 -12.53
N SER A 36 12.42 6.60 -12.54
CA SER A 36 11.13 6.48 -11.85
C SER A 36 10.05 6.08 -12.86
N GLU A 37 9.21 5.12 -12.47
CA GLU A 37 8.06 4.64 -13.23
C GLU A 37 6.78 5.19 -12.61
N GLN A 38 5.85 5.69 -13.44
CA GLN A 38 4.48 6.01 -13.03
C GLN A 38 3.59 4.82 -13.38
N LEU A 39 2.96 4.23 -12.37
CA LEU A 39 2.16 3.03 -12.48
C LEU A 39 0.70 3.32 -12.13
N GLN A 40 -0.21 2.67 -12.85
CA GLN A 40 -1.64 2.78 -12.61
C GLN A 40 -2.30 1.41 -12.77
N ALA A 41 -3.29 1.10 -11.93
CA ALA A 41 -4.12 -0.09 -12.07
C ALA A 41 -5.56 0.16 -11.59
N SER A 42 -6.52 -0.52 -12.21
CA SER A 42 -7.90 -0.57 -11.73
C SER A 42 -8.00 -1.41 -10.45
N LEU A 43 -8.85 -0.99 -9.52
CA LEU A 43 -9.20 -1.76 -8.33
C LEU A 43 -10.21 -2.87 -8.67
N PRO A 44 -10.17 -4.03 -7.98
CA PRO A 44 -9.27 -4.37 -6.88
C PRO A 44 -7.83 -4.64 -7.35
N ALA A 45 -6.83 -4.28 -6.54
CA ALA A 45 -5.41 -4.50 -6.83
C ALA A 45 -4.62 -4.80 -5.55
N VAL A 46 -3.50 -5.52 -5.68
CA VAL A 46 -2.53 -5.73 -4.59
C VAL A 46 -1.42 -4.69 -4.70
N VAL A 47 -1.22 -3.93 -3.63
CA VAL A 47 -0.23 -2.85 -3.58
C VAL A 47 0.86 -3.18 -2.55
N SER A 48 2.11 -2.83 -2.86
CA SER A 48 3.17 -2.77 -1.84
C SER A 48 3.91 -1.45 -1.95
N VAL A 49 4.28 -0.91 -0.80
CA VAL A 49 4.99 0.37 -0.68
C VAL A 49 6.38 0.16 -0.09
N THR A 50 7.27 1.12 -0.33
CA THR A 50 8.56 1.21 0.36
C THR A 50 8.46 2.17 1.56
N ASP A 51 9.53 2.28 2.35
CA ASP A 51 9.67 3.26 3.42
C ASP A 51 9.68 4.72 2.92
N GLN A 52 9.85 4.93 1.61
CA GLN A 52 9.76 6.24 0.96
C GLN A 52 8.31 6.72 0.78
N SER A 53 7.30 5.84 0.96
CA SER A 53 5.86 6.17 0.81
C SER A 53 5.28 7.11 1.86
N GLY A 54 6.07 7.45 2.87
CA GLY A 54 5.73 8.45 3.88
C GLY A 54 6.21 8.04 5.27
N GLU A 55 6.18 8.99 6.20
CA GLU A 55 6.61 8.75 7.56
C GLU A 55 5.53 8.06 8.40
N ALA A 56 5.93 6.99 9.10
CA ALA A 56 5.08 6.34 10.07
C ALA A 56 4.77 7.29 11.23
N ARG A 57 3.48 7.53 11.49
CA ARG A 57 3.06 8.42 12.58
C ARG A 57 3.17 7.71 13.92
N TYR A 58 3.68 8.42 14.93
CA TYR A 58 3.58 7.97 16.31
C TYR A 58 2.11 7.95 16.76
N PRO A 59 1.60 6.82 17.29
CA PRO A 59 0.23 6.76 17.76
C PRO A 59 0.06 7.58 19.04
N SER A 60 -1.09 8.24 19.20
CA SER A 60 -1.43 8.91 20.46
C SER A 60 -1.70 7.90 21.57
N PHE A 61 -1.55 8.31 22.83
CA PHE A 61 -1.87 7.46 23.98
C PHE A 61 -3.31 6.91 23.93
N LYS A 62 -4.28 7.77 23.58
CA LYS A 62 -5.67 7.37 23.35
C LYS A 62 -5.80 6.33 22.23
N GLY A 63 -5.03 6.49 21.14
CA GLY A 63 -4.97 5.54 20.04
C GLY A 63 -4.45 4.16 20.46
N ILE A 64 -3.39 4.11 21.27
CA ILE A 64 -2.84 2.87 21.83
C ILE A 64 -3.89 2.17 22.71
N MET A 65 -4.55 2.89 23.62
CA MET A 65 -5.57 2.33 24.50
C MET A 65 -6.80 1.81 23.74
N ALA A 66 -7.21 2.50 22.67
CA ALA A 66 -8.29 2.04 21.80
C ALA A 66 -7.90 0.80 20.99
N ALA A 67 -6.66 0.72 20.51
CA ALA A 67 -6.16 -0.41 19.72
C ALA A 67 -6.18 -1.73 20.53
N LYS A 68 -5.87 -1.69 21.84
CA LYS A 68 -5.93 -2.88 22.72
C LYS A 68 -7.31 -3.54 22.79
N LYS A 69 -8.39 -2.79 22.54
CA LYS A 69 -9.77 -3.31 22.58
C LYS A 69 -10.26 -3.83 21.23
N LYS A 70 -9.50 -3.64 20.14
CA LYS A 70 -9.90 -4.12 18.82
C LYS A 70 -9.83 -5.65 18.79
N PRO A 71 -10.87 -6.33 18.27
CA PRO A 71 -10.86 -7.79 18.18
C PRO A 71 -9.71 -8.24 17.27
N VAL A 72 -8.97 -9.25 17.71
CA VAL A 72 -7.95 -9.93 16.92
C VAL A 72 -8.47 -11.33 16.65
N GLN A 73 -8.57 -11.69 15.37
CA GLN A 73 -8.85 -13.06 14.95
C GLN A 73 -7.50 -13.72 14.63
N SER A 74 -7.28 -14.91 15.20
CA SER A 74 -6.08 -15.72 14.99
C SER A 74 -6.30 -16.73 13.87
#